data_AF-A0A1B8WK54-F1
#
_entry.id   AF-A0A1B8WK54-F1
#
_cell.length_a   1.000
_cell.length_b   1.000
_cell.length_c   1.000
_cell.angle_alpha   90.00
_cell.angle_beta   90.00
_cell.angle_gamma   90.00
#
_symmetry.space_group_name_H-M   'P 1'
#
loop_
_entity.id
_entity.type
_entity.pdbx_description
1 polymer ?
#
loop_
_entity_poly.entity_id
_entity_poly.type
_entity_poly.pdbx_seq_one_letter_code
_entity_poly.pdbx_strand_id
1 'polypeptide(L)'
;MHYEPPIYGGYGYHWWHSPESHNGRCECYFAFGHGGQYLLIAPEQELVVVIRKQVTKRNDAIWSRQLLFEHIIPASMANKQPSQA
;
A
#
# COMPACT_ATOMS: atom_id res chain seq x y z
N MET A 1 -12.81 1.94 -19.09
CA MET A 1 -13.52 1.12 -18.08
C MET A 1 -12.65 1.11 -16.84
N HIS A 2 -12.96 1.90 -15.82
CA HIS A 2 -12.18 1.95 -14.59
C HIS A 2 -12.72 0.86 -13.64
N TYR A 3 -11.87 -0.07 -13.23
CA TYR A 3 -12.22 -1.13 -12.29
C TYR A 3 -11.79 -0.72 -10.90
N GLU A 4 -12.74 -0.66 -9.97
CA GLU A 4 -12.52 -0.28 -8.56
C GLU A 4 -13.01 -1.38 -7.61
N PRO A 5 -12.15 -2.33 -7.23
CA PRO A 5 -12.46 -3.28 -6.18
C PRO A 5 -12.52 -2.59 -4.82
N PRO A 6 -13.48 -2.98 -3.96
CA PRO A 6 -13.67 -2.37 -2.64
C PRO A 6 -12.44 -2.37 -1.74
N ILE A 7 -11.50 -3.29 -1.95
CA ILE A 7 -10.35 -3.49 -1.07
C ILE A 7 -9.13 -2.65 -1.49
N TYR A 8 -8.96 -2.38 -2.78
CA TYR A 8 -7.69 -1.87 -3.34
C TYR A 8 -7.77 -0.50 -4.01
N GLY A 9 -8.97 -0.01 -4.33
CA GLY A 9 -9.14 1.24 -5.07
C GLY A 9 -9.13 0.99 -6.58
N GLY A 10 -8.72 1.98 -7.38
CA GLY A 10 -8.69 1.89 -8.84
C GLY A 10 -7.56 1.03 -9.39
N TYR A 11 -7.65 0.61 -10.65
CA TYR A 11 -6.59 -0.12 -11.35
C TYR A 11 -6.30 0.48 -12.72
N GLY A 12 -5.02 0.69 -13.03
CA GLY A 12 -4.55 1.24 -14.30
C GLY A 12 -3.04 1.06 -14.47
N TYR A 13 -2.57 1.00 -15.73
CA TYR A 13 -1.14 0.85 -16.05
C TYR A 13 -0.43 -0.32 -15.33
N HIS A 14 -1.15 -1.40 -15.01
CA HIS A 14 -0.69 -2.55 -14.21
C HIS A 14 -0.45 -2.30 -12.71
N TRP A 15 -1.01 -1.22 -12.16
CA TRP A 15 -0.92 -0.88 -10.75
C TRP A 15 -2.31 -0.68 -10.13
N TRP A 16 -2.42 -1.04 -8.86
CA TRP A 16 -3.49 -0.54 -8.00
C TRP A 16 -3.19 0.90 -7.63
N HIS A 17 -4.18 1.77 -7.79
CA HIS A 17 -4.20 3.13 -7.27
C HIS A 17 -5.09 3.17 -6.05
N SER A 18 -4.49 3.45 -4.89
CA SER A 18 -5.20 3.52 -3.63
C SER A 18 -5.06 4.92 -3.05
N PRO A 19 -6.06 5.79 -3.29
CA PRO A 19 -6.02 7.14 -2.79
C PRO A 19 -6.24 7.19 -1.27
N GLU A 20 -5.83 8.28 -0.63
CA GLU A 20 -6.04 8.47 0.81
C GLU A 20 -7.52 8.36 1.20
N SER A 21 -8.42 8.89 0.37
CA SER A 21 -9.87 8.78 0.57
C SER A 21 -10.38 7.33 0.61
N HIS A 22 -9.63 6.38 0.05
CA HIS A 22 -9.94 4.96 0.03
C HIS A 22 -9.28 4.19 1.16
N ASN A 23 -7.98 4.44 1.43
CA ASN A 23 -7.20 3.67 2.41
C ASN A 23 -7.07 4.34 3.79
N GLY A 24 -7.42 5.61 3.91
CA GLY A 24 -7.39 6.41 5.15
C GLY A 24 -5.99 6.76 5.65
N ARG A 25 -4.94 6.60 4.84
CA ARG A 25 -3.54 6.82 5.23
C ARG A 25 -2.81 7.80 4.33
N CYS A 26 -2.67 7.49 3.04
CA CYS A 26 -1.97 8.34 2.09
C CYS A 26 -2.26 7.93 0.64
N GLU A 27 -1.96 8.81 -0.31
CA GLU A 27 -1.90 8.46 -1.73
C GLU A 27 -0.81 7.40 -1.95
N CYS A 28 -1.17 6.25 -2.54
CA CYS A 28 -0.20 5.23 -2.88
C CYS A 28 -0.58 4.39 -4.11
N TYR A 29 0.43 3.76 -4.69
CA TYR A 29 0.31 2.83 -5.80
C TYR A 29 0.96 1.51 -5.41
N PHE A 30 0.36 0.38 -5.78
CA PHE A 30 0.98 -0.90 -5.50
C PHE A 30 0.67 -2.00 -6.51
N ALA A 31 1.59 -2.96 -6.61
CA ALA A 31 1.37 -4.25 -7.24
C ALA A 31 1.20 -5.31 -6.15
N PHE A 32 0.22 -6.20 -6.34
CA PHE A 32 -0.10 -7.26 -5.39
C PHE A 32 0.07 -8.63 -6.04
N GLY A 33 0.97 -9.42 -5.47
CA GLY A 33 1.30 -10.75 -5.94
C GLY A 33 0.71 -11.86 -5.08
N HIS A 34 0.76 -13.08 -5.60
CA HIS A 34 0.28 -14.28 -4.92
C HIS A 34 0.88 -14.43 -3.51
N GLY A 35 0.05 -14.77 -2.53
CA GLY A 35 0.47 -15.07 -1.15
C GLY A 35 0.70 -13.88 -0.23
N GLY A 36 0.38 -12.65 -0.66
CA GLY A 36 0.61 -11.45 0.15
C GLY A 36 1.88 -10.70 -0.24
N GLN A 37 2.37 -10.84 -1.47
CA GLN A 37 3.55 -10.11 -1.91
C GLN A 37 3.14 -8.70 -2.35
N TYR A 38 3.95 -7.70 -2.01
CA TYR A 38 3.65 -6.30 -2.31
C TYR A 38 4.88 -5.59 -2.87
N LEU A 39 4.63 -4.68 -3.81
CA LEU A 39 5.49 -3.57 -4.16
C LEU A 39 4.62 -2.32 -4.05
N LEU A 40 4.87 -1.47 -3.06
CA LEU A 40 4.10 -0.27 -2.78
C LEU A 40 4.99 0.97 -2.91
N ILE A 41 4.43 2.03 -3.49
CA ILE A 41 5.06 3.33 -3.68
C ILE A 41 4.11 4.38 -3.12
N ALA A 42 4.59 5.21 -2.20
CA ALA A 42 3.88 6.36 -1.64
C ALA A 42 4.76 7.61 -1.85
N PRO A 43 4.63 8.31 -2.99
CA PRO A 43 5.57 9.35 -3.41
C PRO A 43 5.70 10.49 -2.42
N GLU A 44 4.57 11.00 -1.93
CA GLU A 44 4.58 12.08 -0.94
C GLU A 44 5.32 11.68 0.33
N GLN A 45 5.26 10.40 0.71
CA GLN A 45 5.92 9.86 1.90
C GLN A 45 7.40 9.51 1.65
N GLU A 46 7.93 9.78 0.44
CA GLU A 46 9.26 9.36 0.00
C GLU A 46 9.53 7.87 0.29
N LEU A 47 8.49 7.03 0.13
CA LEU A 47 8.49 5.66 0.61
C LEU A 47 8.27 4.67 -0.53
N VAL A 48 9.12 3.65 -0.58
CA VAL A 48 8.93 2.43 -1.35
C VAL A 48 9.04 1.23 -0.41
N VAL A 49 8.07 0.32 -0.47
CA VAL A 49 8.05 -0.90 0.35
C VAL A 49 7.94 -2.13 -0.53
N VAL A 50 8.80 -3.11 -0.29
CA VAL A 50 8.74 -4.43 -0.92
C VAL A 50 8.52 -5.49 0.15
N ILE A 51 7.42 -6.22 0.06
CA ILE A 51 7.15 -7.36 0.93
C ILE A 51 7.31 -8.65 0.14
N ARG A 52 8.29 -9.44 0.55
CA ARG A 52 8.43 -10.84 0.18
C ARG A 52 8.04 -11.70 1.38
N LYS A 53 7.23 -12.72 1.13
CA LYS A 53 6.75 -13.65 2.15
C LYS A 53 6.66 -15.04 1.54
N GLN A 54 6.94 -16.06 2.34
CA GLN A 54 6.59 -17.44 1.96
C GLN A 54 5.08 -17.53 1.73
N VAL A 55 4.67 -18.11 0.61
CA VAL A 55 3.26 -18.32 0.31
C VAL A 55 2.71 -19.33 1.31
N THR A 56 1.68 -18.90 2.06
CA THR A 56 0.96 -19.73 3.02
C THR A 56 -0.50 -19.90 2.54
N LYS A 57 -1.48 -19.93 3.45
CA LYS A 57 -2.89 -20.07 3.07
C LYS A 57 -3.39 -18.80 2.39
N ARG A 58 -4.41 -18.92 1.53
CA ARG A 58 -5.00 -17.80 0.78
C ARG A 58 -5.34 -16.58 1.66
N ASN A 59 -5.91 -16.82 2.85
CA ASN A 59 -6.36 -15.75 3.74
C ASN A 59 -5.19 -15.00 4.41
N ASP A 60 -4.00 -15.60 4.47
CA ASP A 60 -2.83 -14.97 5.10
C ASP A 60 -2.20 -13.86 4.26
N ALA A 61 -2.71 -13.62 3.04
CA ALA A 61 -2.28 -12.49 2.23
C ALA A 61 -2.66 -11.14 2.86
N ILE A 62 -3.69 -11.14 3.73
CA ILE A 62 -4.16 -9.94 4.44
C ILE A 62 -3.10 -9.36 5.39
N TRP A 63 -2.22 -10.21 5.95
CA TRP A 63 -1.22 -9.79 6.92
C TRP A 63 -0.24 -8.77 6.35
N SER A 64 0.15 -8.92 5.08
CA SER A 64 1.02 -7.94 4.41
C SER A 64 0.34 -6.59 4.24
N ARG A 65 -0.98 -6.60 3.94
CA ARG A 65 -1.77 -5.36 3.85
C ARG A 65 -1.85 -4.68 5.22
N GLN A 66 -2.13 -5.43 6.28
CA GLN A 66 -2.17 -4.87 7.64
C GLN A 66 -0.81 -4.31 8.05
N LEU A 67 0.28 -5.04 7.79
CA LEU A 67 1.63 -4.54 8.05
C LEU A 67 1.89 -3.19 7.34
N LEU A 68 1.51 -3.05 6.07
CA LEU A 68 1.67 -1.80 5.32
C LEU A 68 0.85 -0.66 5.91
N PHE A 69 -0.47 -0.84 6.03
CA PHE A 69 -1.41 0.24 6.31
C PHE A 69 -1.65 0.51 7.81
N GLU A 70 -1.31 -0.43 8.69
CA GLU A 70 -1.47 -0.27 10.15
C GLU A 70 -0.14 0.04 10.85
N HIS A 71 1.01 -0.28 10.23
CA HIS A 71 2.32 -0.09 10.87
C HIS A 71 3.32 0.71 10.04
N ILE A 72 3.64 0.30 8.82
CA ILE A 72 4.74 0.93 8.04
C ILE A 72 4.39 2.35 7.62
N ILE A 73 3.24 2.55 6.96
CA ILE A 73 2.82 3.89 6.50
C ILE A 73 2.59 4.84 7.69
N PRO A 74 1.89 4.45 8.78
CA PRO A 74 1.81 5.29 9.98
C PRO A 74 3.17 5.70 10.55
N ALA A 75 4.14 4.78 10.60
CA ALA A 75 5.48 5.08 11.10
C ALA A 75 6.25 6.05 10.19
N SER A 76 6.10 5.96 8.86
CA SER A 76 6.74 6.90 7.95
C SER A 76 6.17 8.32 8.07
N MET A 77 4.87 8.44 8.33
CA MET A 77 4.21 9.73 8.54
C MET A 77 4.65 10.41 9.84
N ALA A 78 4.85 9.63 10.92
CA ALA A 78 5.33 10.17 12.20
C ALA A 78 6.76 10.74 12.11
N ASN A 79 7.56 10.23 11.18
CA ASN A 79 8.96 10.66 10.99
C ASN A 79 9.12 11.86 10.05
N LYS A 80 8.06 12.30 9.38
CA LYS A 80 8.08 13.57 8.65
C LYS A 80 8.10 14.72 9.64
N GLN A 81 9.28 15.26 9.90
CA GLN A 81 9.39 16.61 10.45
C GLN A 81 8.70 17.57 9.46
N PRO A 82 7.95 18.59 9.93
CA PRO A 82 7.45 19.61 9.03
C PRO A 82 8.65 20.24 8.33
N SER A 83 8.66 20.19 7.00
CA SER A 83 9.62 20.92 6.20
C SER A 83 9.56 22.38 6.65
N GLN A 84 10.66 22.90 7.20
CA GLN A 84 10.80 24.33 7.42
C GLN A 84 10.59 25.03 6.07
N ALA A 85 9.45 25.70 5.94
CA ALA A 85 9.17 26.66 4.86
C ALA A 85 9.70 28.03 5.27
#